data_AF-A0A957IP47-F1
#
_entry.id   AF-A0A957IP47-F1
#
_cell.length_a   1.000
_cell.length_b   1.000
_cell.length_c   1.000
_cell.angle_alpha   90.00
_cell.angle_beta   90.00
_cell.angle_gamma   90.00
#
_symmetry.space_group_name_H-M   'P 1'
#
loop_
_entity.id
_entity.type
_entity.pdbx_description
1 polymer ?
#
loop_
_entity_poly.entity_id
_entity_poly.type
_entity_poly.pdbx_seq_one_letter_code
_entity_poly.pdbx_strand_id
1 'polypeptide(L)'
;MRKLKSPYIVWSLLIGGIILLVGLMWPQTANAQCGSSASSCKNCHEIQGQFPVNNDGSSWHEAHAFGDFCEFCHAGNVQATDEATAHTGMEAPLDNIQASCGNCHAADLDERAQVYATALGVEIGSGGSSGSTGDTPSNDSGTSSSDSGSDNAASSATTASTTAPTTAPSGIVLDDPNTIDYVARYNETVLGIHPINWGNRILVGLITLVVVAG
;
A
#
# COMPACT_ATOMS: atom_id res chain seq x y z
N MET A 1 19.90 58.17 -13.50
CA MET A 1 19.06 57.42 -14.46
C MET A 1 19.93 56.37 -15.17
N ARG A 2 20.04 55.15 -14.62
CA ARG A 2 20.82 54.05 -15.25
C ARG A 2 19.98 53.46 -16.38
N LYS A 3 20.40 53.64 -17.63
CA LYS A 3 19.74 53.05 -18.79
C LYS A 3 19.95 51.53 -18.75
N LEU A 4 18.89 50.75 -18.53
CA LEU A 4 18.89 49.31 -18.81
C LEU A 4 19.12 49.13 -20.32
N LYS A 5 20.37 49.02 -20.73
CA LYS A 5 20.79 48.82 -22.12
C LYS A 5 21.39 47.43 -22.24
N SER A 6 20.53 46.43 -22.31
CA SER A 6 20.85 45.24 -23.07
C SER A 6 19.53 44.56 -23.42
N PRO A 7 19.09 44.61 -24.70
CA PRO A 7 17.87 43.91 -25.11
C PRO A 7 17.96 42.40 -24.80
N TYR A 8 19.19 41.87 -24.74
CA TYR A 8 19.49 40.51 -24.33
C TYR A 8 19.12 40.21 -22.87
N ILE A 9 19.26 41.15 -21.94
CA ILE A 9 18.87 40.92 -20.53
C ILE A 9 17.35 40.81 -20.39
N VAL A 10 16.60 41.65 -21.12
CA VAL A 10 15.13 41.59 -21.12
C VAL A 10 14.63 40.31 -21.79
N TRP A 11 15.26 39.89 -22.89
CA TRP A 11 14.94 38.64 -23.57
C TRP A 11 15.26 37.41 -22.71
N SER A 12 16.41 37.39 -22.02
CA SER A 12 16.76 36.29 -21.12
C SER A 12 15.78 36.14 -19.96
N LEU A 13 15.28 37.26 -19.41
CA LEU A 13 14.27 37.22 -18.35
C LEU A 13 12.90 36.75 -18.86
N LEU A 14 12.51 37.17 -20.07
CA LEU A 14 11.27 36.69 -20.69
C LEU A 14 11.31 35.20 -21.01
N ILE A 15 12.42 34.73 -21.61
CA ILE A 15 12.60 33.30 -21.91
C ILE A 15 12.66 32.48 -20.61
N GLY A 16 13.40 32.95 -19.61
CA GLY A 16 13.45 32.30 -18.30
C GLY A 16 12.07 32.23 -17.63
N GLY A 17 11.29 33.30 -17.72
CA GLY A 17 9.91 33.35 -17.20
C GLY A 17 8.96 32.41 -17.94
N ILE A 18 9.08 32.30 -19.27
CA ILE A 18 8.28 31.38 -20.08
C ILE A 18 8.64 29.92 -19.79
N ILE A 19 9.92 29.59 -19.67
CA ILE A 19 10.37 28.23 -19.30
C ILE A 19 9.86 27.85 -17.91
N LEU A 20 9.90 28.77 -16.95
CA LEU A 20 9.35 28.55 -15.61
C LEU A 20 7.84 28.29 -15.65
N LEU A 21 7.08 29.10 -16.41
CA LEU A 21 5.64 28.96 -16.57
C LEU A 21 5.26 27.63 -17.22
N VAL A 22 5.96 27.24 -18.28
CA VAL A 22 5.73 25.96 -18.97
C VAL A 22 6.10 24.77 -18.05
N GLY A 23 7.17 24.90 -17.25
CA GLY A 23 7.53 23.89 -16.25
C GLY A 23 6.47 23.71 -15.16
N LEU A 24 5.82 24.80 -14.73
CA LEU A 24 4.73 24.77 -13.74
C LEU A 24 3.41 24.21 -14.30
N MET A 25 3.20 24.31 -15.62
CA MET A 25 2.01 23.79 -16.30
C MET A 25 2.15 22.33 -16.74
N TRP A 26 3.32 21.72 -16.57
CA TRP A 26 3.51 20.29 -16.84
C TRP A 26 2.82 19.49 -15.73
N PRO A 27 1.86 18.62 -16.05
CA PRO A 27 1.21 17.78 -15.04
C PRO A 27 2.28 16.95 -14.34
N GLN A 28 2.56 17.30 -13.09
CA GLN A 28 3.29 16.42 -12.21
C GLN A 28 2.29 15.32 -11.84
N THR A 29 2.60 14.07 -12.15
CA THR A 29 1.93 12.95 -11.48
C THR A 29 2.19 13.14 -10.00
N ALA A 30 1.18 13.59 -9.26
CA ALA A 30 1.21 13.61 -7.82
C ALA A 30 1.17 12.15 -7.36
N ASN A 31 2.32 11.47 -7.42
CA ASN A 31 2.55 10.33 -6.56
C ASN A 31 2.56 10.94 -5.17
N ALA A 32 1.45 10.83 -4.45
CA ALA A 32 1.43 11.15 -3.04
C ALA A 32 2.57 10.34 -2.42
N GLN A 33 3.65 11.03 -2.07
CA GLN A 33 4.72 10.50 -1.24
C GLN A 33 4.10 10.31 0.15
N CYS A 34 3.32 9.25 0.30
CA CYS A 34 3.05 8.67 1.60
C CYS A 34 4.33 7.95 2.01
N GLY A 35 5.28 8.73 2.54
CA GLY A 35 6.32 8.24 3.43
C GLY A 35 5.78 7.84 4.81
N SER A 36 4.48 7.58 4.92
CA SER A 36 3.89 6.74 5.96
C SER A 36 3.63 5.39 5.31
N SER A 37 4.03 4.32 5.99
CA SER A 37 4.01 2.89 5.67
C SER A 37 2.74 2.26 5.05
N ALA A 38 1.83 3.04 4.46
CA ALA A 38 0.56 2.62 3.91
C ALA A 38 0.69 2.33 2.39
N SER A 39 0.14 1.20 1.99
CA SER A 39 0.02 0.67 0.65
C SER A 39 -0.77 1.61 -0.26
N SER A 40 -0.55 1.46 -1.57
CA SER A 40 -1.39 2.09 -2.58
C SER A 40 -2.86 1.70 -2.42
N CYS A 41 -3.15 0.47 -1.99
CA CYS A 41 -4.50 0.00 -1.70
C CYS A 41 -5.18 0.90 -0.66
N LYS A 42 -4.58 1.06 0.54
CA LYS A 42 -5.16 1.89 1.60
C LYS A 42 -5.22 3.36 1.23
N ASN A 43 -4.25 3.86 0.47
CA ASN A 43 -4.29 5.24 0.00
C ASN A 43 -5.50 5.51 -0.92
N CYS A 44 -5.76 4.64 -1.90
CA CYS A 44 -6.90 4.82 -2.82
C CYS A 44 -8.24 4.49 -2.16
N HIS A 45 -8.32 3.37 -1.46
CA HIS A 45 -9.58 2.86 -0.93
C HIS A 45 -10.05 3.62 0.31
N GLU A 46 -9.13 3.97 1.22
CA GLU A 46 -9.47 4.50 2.54
C GLU A 46 -9.22 6.00 2.66
N ILE A 47 -8.03 6.46 2.24
CA ILE A 47 -7.66 7.88 2.38
C ILE A 47 -8.37 8.74 1.33
N GLN A 48 -8.36 8.30 0.07
CA GLN A 48 -9.11 8.95 -1.01
C GLN A 48 -10.58 8.54 -1.02
N GLY A 49 -10.95 7.47 -0.30
CA GLY A 49 -12.34 7.03 -0.13
C GLY A 49 -12.98 6.50 -1.41
N GLN A 50 -12.20 5.93 -2.34
CA GLN A 50 -12.76 5.39 -3.58
C GLN A 50 -13.65 4.17 -3.32
N PHE A 51 -13.26 3.32 -2.37
CA PHE A 51 -14.05 2.19 -1.90
C PHE A 51 -13.60 1.84 -0.47
N PRO A 52 -14.06 2.61 0.54
CA PRO A 52 -13.62 2.46 1.92
C PRO A 52 -14.32 1.28 2.58
N VAL A 53 -13.54 0.37 3.15
CA VAL A 53 -14.02 -0.88 3.78
C VAL A 53 -13.62 -1.01 5.24
N ASN A 54 -12.64 -0.26 5.73
CA ASN A 54 -12.19 -0.38 7.12
C ASN A 54 -13.27 -0.06 8.17
N ASN A 55 -14.34 0.62 7.77
CA ASN A 55 -15.47 0.97 8.64
C ASN A 55 -16.81 0.62 7.99
N ASP A 56 -16.83 -0.41 7.14
CA ASP A 56 -18.07 -0.87 6.47
C ASP A 56 -19.03 -1.61 7.42
N GLY A 57 -18.64 -1.80 8.68
CA GLY A 57 -19.40 -2.53 9.71
C GLY A 57 -19.28 -4.04 9.57
N SER A 58 -18.42 -4.54 8.68
CA SER A 58 -18.08 -5.96 8.59
C SER A 58 -16.95 -6.30 9.55
N SER A 59 -17.16 -7.34 10.36
CA SER A 59 -16.13 -7.87 11.25
C SER A 59 -14.91 -8.43 10.50
N TRP A 60 -15.05 -8.66 9.20
CA TRP A 60 -14.01 -9.18 8.31
C TRP A 60 -12.94 -8.11 8.01
N HIS A 61 -13.34 -6.93 7.53
CA HIS A 61 -12.38 -5.86 7.22
C HIS A 61 -11.82 -5.22 8.50
N GLU A 62 -12.65 -5.05 9.54
CA GLU A 62 -12.24 -4.41 10.79
C GLU A 62 -11.11 -5.16 11.52
N ALA A 63 -11.12 -6.50 11.48
CA ALA A 63 -10.16 -7.33 12.22
C ALA A 63 -8.70 -7.09 11.81
N HIS A 64 -8.45 -6.69 10.56
CA HIS A 64 -7.10 -6.46 10.02
C HIS A 64 -6.89 -5.04 9.47
N ALA A 65 -7.90 -4.17 9.55
CA ALA A 65 -7.84 -2.77 9.13
C ALA A 65 -6.74 -1.97 9.83
N PHE A 66 -6.31 -2.39 11.03
CA PHE A 66 -5.25 -1.74 11.80
C PHE A 66 -3.88 -1.78 11.10
N GLY A 67 -3.63 -2.80 10.27
CA GLY A 67 -2.28 -3.16 9.82
C GLY A 67 -1.96 -2.92 8.36
N ASP A 68 -2.87 -2.35 7.57
CA ASP A 68 -2.69 -2.19 6.12
C ASP A 68 -2.38 -3.53 5.42
N PHE A 69 -3.26 -4.49 5.64
CA PHE A 69 -3.08 -5.89 5.25
C PHE A 69 -3.94 -6.30 4.06
N CYS A 70 -4.34 -5.33 3.23
CA CYS A 70 -5.20 -5.57 2.08
C CYS A 70 -4.65 -6.67 1.17
N GLU A 71 -3.34 -6.66 0.89
CA GLU A 71 -2.71 -7.65 0.01
C GLU A 71 -2.67 -9.07 0.57
N PHE A 72 -2.69 -9.22 1.90
CA PHE A 72 -2.64 -10.57 2.46
C PHE A 72 -3.95 -11.30 2.15
N CYS A 73 -5.06 -10.58 2.08
CA CYS A 73 -6.33 -11.18 1.70
C CYS A 73 -6.57 -11.15 0.20
N HIS A 74 -6.29 -10.01 -0.44
CA HIS A 74 -6.69 -9.77 -1.83
C HIS A 74 -5.55 -9.91 -2.84
N ALA A 75 -4.32 -10.21 -2.41
CA ALA A 75 -3.11 -10.12 -3.22
C ALA A 75 -2.95 -8.73 -3.88
N GLY A 76 -2.37 -8.69 -5.08
CA GLY A 76 -2.11 -7.44 -5.81
C GLY A 76 -0.76 -6.80 -5.48
N ASN A 77 -0.55 -5.59 -5.99
CA ASN A 77 0.71 -4.85 -5.85
C ASN A 77 0.52 -3.57 -5.04
N VAL A 78 0.89 -3.64 -3.76
CA VAL A 78 0.80 -2.53 -2.78
C VAL A 78 1.70 -1.34 -3.08
N GLN A 79 2.64 -1.46 -4.03
CA GLN A 79 3.57 -0.39 -4.40
C GLN A 79 3.17 0.33 -5.70
N ALA A 80 2.25 -0.25 -6.49
CA ALA A 80 1.81 0.35 -7.74
C ALA A 80 0.88 1.54 -7.51
N THR A 81 1.11 2.64 -8.22
CA THR A 81 0.32 3.87 -8.07
C THR A 81 -0.81 3.99 -9.10
N ASP A 82 -0.83 3.12 -10.11
CA ASP A 82 -1.93 2.96 -11.05
C ASP A 82 -2.78 1.73 -10.70
N GLU A 83 -4.10 1.88 -10.90
CA GLU A 83 -5.10 0.86 -10.56
C GLU A 83 -4.85 -0.48 -11.24
N ALA A 84 -4.55 -0.46 -12.55
CA ALA A 84 -4.38 -1.69 -13.32
C ALA A 84 -3.20 -2.53 -12.82
N THR A 85 -2.06 -1.90 -12.54
CA THR A 85 -0.89 -2.59 -11.99
C THR A 85 -1.11 -3.00 -10.54
N ALA A 86 -1.78 -2.16 -9.73
CA ALA A 86 -2.11 -2.50 -8.35
C ALA A 86 -3.03 -3.71 -8.25
N HIS A 87 -3.99 -3.83 -9.17
CA HIS A 87 -4.96 -4.93 -9.19
C HIS A 87 -4.47 -6.17 -9.95
N THR A 88 -3.26 -6.14 -10.51
CA THR A 88 -2.71 -7.30 -11.22
C THR A 88 -2.47 -8.46 -10.24
N GLY A 89 -3.12 -9.60 -10.50
CA GLY A 89 -2.97 -10.80 -9.67
C GLY A 89 -3.78 -10.76 -8.38
N MET A 90 -4.75 -9.86 -8.25
CA MET A 90 -5.69 -9.92 -7.12
C MET A 90 -6.50 -11.21 -7.14
N GLU A 91 -6.76 -11.73 -5.95
CA GLU A 91 -7.58 -12.92 -5.71
C GLU A 91 -8.73 -12.60 -4.76
N ALA A 92 -9.75 -13.47 -4.73
CA ALA A 92 -10.79 -13.34 -3.71
C ALA A 92 -10.26 -13.86 -2.36
N PRO A 93 -10.78 -13.33 -1.23
CA PRO A 93 -10.06 -13.38 0.04
C PRO A 93 -9.85 -14.74 0.69
N LEU A 94 -10.55 -15.76 0.19
CA LEU A 94 -10.54 -17.12 0.71
C LEU A 94 -10.17 -18.14 -0.38
N ASP A 95 -9.61 -17.67 -1.50
CA ASP A 95 -9.21 -18.53 -2.62
C ASP A 95 -7.95 -19.31 -2.27
N ASN A 96 -7.03 -18.69 -1.53
CA ASN A 96 -5.78 -19.28 -1.11
C ASN A 96 -5.46 -18.96 0.36
N ILE A 97 -6.21 -19.56 1.27
CA ILE A 97 -6.05 -19.32 2.72
C ILE A 97 -4.63 -19.58 3.23
N GLN A 98 -3.87 -20.48 2.59
CA GLN A 98 -2.47 -20.72 2.96
C GLN A 98 -1.57 -19.53 2.65
N ALA A 99 -1.74 -18.90 1.48
CA ALA A 99 -1.02 -17.67 1.14
C ALA A 99 -1.53 -16.48 1.98
N SER A 100 -2.85 -16.41 2.19
CA SER A 100 -3.47 -15.26 2.84
C SER A 100 -3.28 -15.20 4.35
N CYS A 101 -3.36 -16.36 5.01
CA CYS A 101 -3.39 -16.45 6.47
C CYS A 101 -2.17 -17.17 7.03
N GLY A 102 -1.62 -18.13 6.29
CA GLY A 102 -0.71 -19.15 6.84
C GLY A 102 0.63 -18.64 7.37
N ASN A 103 1.07 -17.45 6.96
CA ASN A 103 2.28 -16.83 7.48
C ASN A 103 2.15 -16.36 8.94
N CYS A 104 0.93 -16.02 9.38
CA CYS A 104 0.63 -15.58 10.75
C CYS A 104 -0.16 -16.62 11.53
N HIS A 105 -0.99 -17.41 10.84
CA HIS A 105 -1.95 -18.34 11.39
C HIS A 105 -1.68 -19.77 10.93
N ALA A 106 -0.43 -20.24 11.07
CA ALA A 106 -0.07 -21.60 10.67
C ALA A 106 -0.73 -22.68 11.55
N ALA A 107 -0.99 -22.37 12.82
CA ALA A 107 -1.52 -23.33 13.78
C ALA A 107 -3.06 -23.42 13.77
N ASP A 108 -3.73 -22.36 13.33
CA ASP A 108 -5.19 -22.18 13.40
C ASP A 108 -5.79 -21.66 12.09
N LEU A 109 -5.12 -21.96 10.97
CA LEU A 109 -5.46 -21.52 9.62
C LEU A 109 -6.93 -21.76 9.27
N ASP A 110 -7.35 -23.03 9.30
CA ASP A 110 -8.68 -23.45 8.87
C ASP A 110 -9.78 -22.90 9.79
N GLU A 111 -9.53 -22.90 11.10
CA GLU A 111 -10.48 -22.38 12.10
C GLU A 111 -10.74 -20.88 11.88
N ARG A 112 -9.68 -20.10 11.64
CA ARG A 112 -9.83 -18.66 11.37
C ARG A 112 -10.46 -18.37 10.02
N ALA A 113 -10.05 -19.09 8.98
CA ALA A 113 -10.64 -18.94 7.65
C ALA A 113 -12.15 -19.24 7.68
N GLN A 114 -12.59 -20.24 8.44
CA GLN A 114 -14.00 -20.62 8.55
C GLN A 114 -14.88 -19.51 9.15
N VAL A 115 -14.36 -18.72 10.09
CA VAL A 115 -15.10 -17.56 10.65
C VAL A 115 -15.47 -16.58 9.53
N TYR A 116 -14.53 -16.30 8.63
CA TYR A 116 -14.75 -15.38 7.51
C TYR A 116 -15.59 -16.00 6.40
N ALA A 117 -15.38 -17.28 6.09
CA ALA A 117 -16.20 -18.02 5.14
C ALA A 117 -17.69 -17.96 5.53
N THR A 118 -17.96 -18.15 6.83
CA THR A 118 -19.32 -18.07 7.39
C THR A 118 -19.88 -16.64 7.30
N ALA A 119 -19.08 -15.63 7.63
CA ALA A 119 -19.51 -14.22 7.56
C ALA A 119 -19.81 -13.77 6.12
N LEU A 120 -19.05 -14.28 5.15
CA LEU A 120 -19.17 -13.96 3.72
C LEU A 120 -20.19 -14.86 2.99
N GLY A 121 -20.65 -15.95 3.61
CA GLY A 121 -21.54 -16.92 2.97
C GLY A 121 -20.88 -17.67 1.81
N VAL A 122 -19.57 -17.90 1.87
CA VAL A 122 -18.78 -18.59 0.82
C VAL A 122 -18.13 -19.84 1.38
N GLU A 123 -17.83 -20.80 0.51
CA GLU A 123 -16.95 -21.93 0.85
C GLU A 123 -15.49 -21.54 0.64
N ILE A 124 -14.62 -21.99 1.55
CA ILE A 124 -13.16 -21.81 1.43
C ILE A 124 -12.68 -22.46 0.12
N GLY A 125 -11.88 -21.74 -0.66
CA GLY A 125 -11.36 -22.19 -1.95
C GLY A 125 -12.38 -22.12 -3.10
N SER A 126 -13.58 -21.56 -2.88
CA SER A 126 -14.64 -21.45 -3.90
C SER A 126 -14.59 -20.16 -4.72
N GLY A 127 -13.40 -19.57 -4.86
CA GLY A 127 -13.17 -18.28 -5.48
C GLY A 127 -13.92 -17.99 -6.77
N GLY A 128 -14.96 -17.15 -6.63
CA GLY A 128 -15.43 -16.26 -7.69
C GLY A 128 -16.30 -16.88 -8.78
N SER A 129 -17.52 -17.29 -8.45
CA SER A 129 -18.65 -17.07 -9.35
C SER A 129 -19.81 -16.49 -8.57
N SER A 130 -19.95 -15.16 -8.58
CA SER A 130 -21.24 -14.50 -8.78
C SER A 130 -21.07 -12.99 -8.85
N GLY A 131 -21.13 -12.47 -10.08
CA GLY A 131 -21.85 -11.24 -10.30
C GLY A 131 -23.36 -11.50 -10.19
N SER A 132 -24.06 -10.53 -9.59
CA SER A 132 -25.46 -10.15 -9.85
C SER A 132 -26.49 -11.26 -10.16
N THR A 133 -27.37 -11.56 -9.21
CA THR A 133 -28.83 -11.48 -9.40
C THR A 133 -29.53 -11.56 -8.05
N GLY A 134 -30.44 -10.61 -7.79
CA GLY A 134 -31.38 -10.75 -6.70
C GLY A 134 -32.36 -11.89 -7.00
N ASP A 135 -32.75 -12.62 -5.96
CA ASP A 135 -34.14 -12.98 -5.69
C ASP A 135 -34.24 -13.64 -4.31
N THR A 136 -35.21 -13.16 -3.53
CA THR A 136 -35.69 -13.77 -2.29
C THR A 136 -36.55 -15.00 -2.64
N PRO A 137 -36.54 -16.07 -1.83
CA PRO A 137 -37.69 -16.26 -0.94
C PRO A 137 -37.35 -16.80 0.46
N SER A 138 -38.32 -16.57 1.34
CA SER A 138 -38.33 -16.76 2.78
C SER A 138 -38.54 -18.20 3.29
N ASN A 139 -38.24 -18.35 4.58
CA ASN A 139 -38.75 -19.31 5.59
C ASN A 139 -38.42 -20.80 5.48
N ASP A 140 -37.75 -21.33 6.51
CA ASP A 140 -38.46 -22.17 7.49
C ASP A 140 -37.78 -22.13 8.88
N SER A 141 -38.62 -22.30 9.88
CA SER A 141 -38.41 -22.19 11.32
C SER A 141 -37.89 -23.50 11.89
N GLY A 142 -36.96 -23.42 12.85
CA GLY A 142 -36.45 -24.58 13.58
C GLY A 142 -36.04 -24.22 15.01
N THR A 143 -37.05 -23.99 15.84
CA THR A 143 -36.96 -23.85 17.30
C THR A 143 -36.30 -25.05 17.97
N SER A 144 -35.37 -24.81 18.90
CA SER A 144 -35.27 -25.47 20.22
C SER A 144 -34.11 -24.88 21.06
N SER A 145 -34.46 -23.97 21.98
CA SER A 145 -34.18 -24.00 23.44
C SER A 145 -33.49 -25.26 23.98
N SER A 146 -32.62 -25.32 24.99
CA SER A 146 -32.03 -24.43 26.00
C SER A 146 -30.91 -25.26 26.66
N ASP A 147 -29.85 -24.66 27.23
CA ASP A 147 -29.66 -24.75 28.69
C ASP A 147 -28.58 -23.79 29.22
N SER A 148 -28.81 -23.36 30.45
CA SER A 148 -28.08 -22.33 31.19
C SER A 148 -26.91 -22.92 31.99
N GLY A 149 -25.90 -22.09 32.29
CA GLY A 149 -24.85 -22.42 33.24
C GLY A 149 -23.90 -21.26 33.50
N SER A 150 -24.31 -20.34 34.37
CA SER A 150 -23.44 -19.39 35.10
C SER A 150 -22.27 -20.13 35.77
N ASP A 151 -21.07 -19.53 35.78
CA ASP A 151 -20.41 -19.13 37.04
C ASP A 151 -19.12 -18.31 36.81
N ASN A 152 -19.03 -17.24 37.60
CA ASN A 152 -17.89 -16.34 37.77
C ASN A 152 -16.64 -17.06 38.31
N ALA A 153 -15.45 -16.64 37.88
CA ALA A 153 -14.35 -16.39 38.81
C ALA A 153 -13.24 -15.53 38.17
N ALA A 154 -13.04 -14.35 38.76
CA ALA A 154 -11.81 -13.60 38.67
C ALA A 154 -10.64 -14.37 39.31
N SER A 155 -9.47 -14.33 38.68
CA SER A 155 -8.20 -14.48 39.40
C SER A 155 -7.04 -13.81 38.66
N SER A 156 -6.62 -12.71 39.26
CA SER A 156 -5.24 -12.43 39.68
C SER A 156 -4.14 -12.30 38.62
N ALA A 157 -3.69 -11.05 38.52
CA ALA A 157 -2.38 -10.55 38.13
C ALA A 157 -1.19 -11.49 38.44
N THR A 158 -0.17 -11.46 37.58
CA THR A 158 1.16 -10.86 37.86
C THR A 158 2.15 -11.07 36.69
N THR A 159 2.95 -10.02 36.41
CA THR A 159 4.19 -9.92 35.60
C THR A 159 4.06 -9.99 34.07
N ALA A 160 4.67 -9.11 33.26
CA ALA A 160 5.76 -8.17 33.50
C ALA A 160 5.63 -6.93 32.58
N SER A 161 5.55 -5.74 33.18
CA SER A 161 5.88 -4.49 32.50
C SER A 161 7.40 -4.41 32.34
N THR A 162 7.88 -4.70 31.14
CA THR A 162 9.18 -4.20 30.68
C THR A 162 8.90 -3.07 29.70
N THR A 163 8.79 -1.86 30.24
CA THR A 163 8.70 -0.63 29.45
C THR A 163 10.06 -0.42 28.78
N ALA A 164 10.14 -0.84 27.51
CA ALA A 164 11.23 -0.49 26.62
C ALA A 164 11.26 1.04 26.41
N PRO A 165 12.44 1.66 26.22
CA PRO A 165 12.56 3.10 26.11
C PRO A 165 11.86 3.60 24.83
N THR A 166 10.93 4.53 25.03
CA THR A 166 10.32 5.39 24.01
C THR A 166 11.39 6.24 23.34
N THR A 167 11.94 5.77 22.22
CA THR A 167 12.53 6.63 21.18
C THR A 167 12.46 5.85 19.86
N ALA A 168 11.37 6.01 19.12
CA ALA A 168 11.35 5.65 17.71
C ALA A 168 12.38 6.55 16.99
N PRO A 169 13.36 6.01 16.27
CA PRO A 169 14.22 6.84 15.43
C PRO A 169 13.38 7.37 14.27
N SER A 170 12.96 8.63 14.37
CA SER A 170 12.39 9.39 13.27
C SER A 170 13.49 9.65 12.24
N GLY A 171 13.72 8.67 11.38
CA GLY A 171 14.69 8.77 10.30
C GLY A 171 14.77 7.45 9.55
N ILE A 172 13.95 7.31 8.51
CA ILE A 172 14.24 6.33 7.46
C ILE A 172 15.57 6.77 6.86
N VAL A 173 16.63 6.02 7.13
CA VAL A 173 17.91 6.19 6.46
C VAL A 173 17.72 5.61 5.05
N LEU A 174 17.47 6.48 4.07
CA LEU A 174 17.28 6.09 2.66
C LEU A 174 18.57 5.52 2.02
N ASP A 175 19.70 5.54 2.71
CA ASP A 175 21.00 5.03 2.25
C ASP A 175 21.63 4.05 3.28
N ASP A 176 20.85 3.15 3.87
CA ASP A 176 21.42 2.04 4.65
C ASP A 176 21.78 0.89 3.69
N PRO A 177 23.05 0.41 3.65
CA PRO A 177 23.44 -0.72 2.81
C PRO A 177 22.70 -2.04 3.16
N ASN A 178 21.96 -2.09 4.26
CA ASN A 178 21.12 -3.21 4.67
C ASN A 178 19.63 -3.02 4.34
N THR A 179 19.23 -1.86 3.81
CA THR A 179 17.84 -1.64 3.35
C THR A 179 17.70 -2.17 1.94
N ILE A 180 16.84 -3.18 1.77
CA ILE A 180 16.48 -3.71 0.46
C ILE A 180 15.40 -2.80 -0.13
N ASP A 181 15.76 -2.02 -1.15
CA ASP A 181 14.79 -1.33 -2.00
C ASP A 181 14.12 -2.35 -2.93
N TYR A 182 12.99 -2.88 -2.47
CA TYR A 182 12.21 -3.88 -3.21
C TYR A 182 11.70 -3.34 -4.55
N VAL A 183 11.48 -2.03 -4.66
CA VAL A 183 11.02 -1.39 -5.90
C VAL A 183 12.15 -1.34 -6.91
N ALA A 184 13.35 -0.89 -6.51
CA ALA A 184 14.54 -0.94 -7.35
C ALA A 184 14.85 -2.38 -7.79
N ARG A 185 14.76 -3.34 -6.86
CA ARG A 185 14.99 -4.76 -7.17
C ARG A 185 13.97 -5.32 -8.15
N TYR A 186 12.68 -5.01 -8.00
CA TYR A 186 11.63 -5.46 -8.93
C TYR A 186 11.83 -4.83 -10.31
N ASN A 187 12.13 -3.53 -10.37
CA ASN A 187 12.42 -2.82 -11.61
C ASN A 187 13.59 -3.45 -12.36
N GLU A 188 14.67 -3.81 -11.67
CA GLU A 188 15.84 -4.44 -12.29
C GLU A 188 15.58 -5.89 -12.72
N THR A 189 14.94 -6.69 -11.87
CA THR A 189 14.83 -8.15 -12.08
C THR A 189 13.64 -8.56 -12.95
N VAL A 190 12.53 -7.85 -12.84
CA VAL A 190 11.28 -8.19 -13.55
C VAL A 190 11.08 -7.30 -14.76
N LEU A 191 11.30 -5.98 -14.62
CA LEU A 191 11.06 -5.02 -15.69
C LEU A 191 12.32 -4.72 -16.53
N GLY A 192 13.52 -5.13 -16.10
CA GLY A 192 14.78 -4.83 -16.77
C GLY A 192 15.14 -3.33 -16.78
N ILE A 193 14.52 -2.54 -15.91
CA ILE A 193 14.72 -1.10 -15.79
C ILE A 193 15.84 -0.88 -14.78
N HIS A 194 17.02 -0.46 -15.28
CA HIS A 194 18.14 -0.08 -14.42
C HIS A 194 18.07 1.41 -14.04
N PRO A 195 18.22 1.77 -12.76
CA PRO A 195 18.25 3.17 -12.34
C PRO A 195 19.48 3.87 -12.95
N ILE A 196 19.24 4.88 -13.79
CA ILE A 196 20.32 5.69 -14.36
C ILE A 196 20.67 6.78 -13.35
N ASN A 197 21.87 6.70 -12.76
CA ASN A 197 22.41 7.78 -11.95
C ASN A 197 22.83 8.96 -12.85
N TRP A 198 21.91 9.91 -13.04
CA TRP A 198 22.13 11.10 -13.86
C TRP A 198 23.30 11.96 -13.36
N GLY A 199 23.54 11.99 -12.04
CA GLY A 199 24.70 12.67 -11.46
C GLY A 199 26.02 12.13 -12.02
N ASN A 200 26.19 10.81 -12.04
CA ASN A 200 27.37 10.17 -12.63
C ASN A 200 27.48 10.43 -14.14
N ARG A 201 26.36 10.46 -14.88
CA ARG A 201 26.37 10.76 -16.33
C ARG A 201 26.83 12.19 -16.60
N ILE A 202 26.34 13.15 -15.81
CA ILE A 202 26.75 14.56 -15.89
C ILE A 202 28.23 14.70 -15.53
N LEU A 203 28.69 14.05 -14.46
CA LEU A 203 30.09 14.06 -14.03
C LEU A 203 31.02 13.50 -15.11
N VAL A 204 30.68 12.36 -15.71
CA VAL A 204 31.42 11.77 -16.85
C VAL A 204 31.43 12.73 -18.04
N GLY A 205 30.31 13.39 -18.35
CA GLY A 205 30.24 14.40 -19.40
C GLY A 205 31.19 15.58 -19.16
N LEU A 206 31.24 16.09 -17.92
CA LEU A 206 32.12 17.19 -17.53
C LEU A 206 33.60 16.78 -17.60
N ILE A 207 33.96 15.58 -17.11
CA ILE A 207 35.33 15.07 -17.19
C ILE A 207 35.76 14.94 -18.66
N THR A 208 34.89 14.39 -19.51
CA THR A 208 35.18 14.23 -20.94
C THR A 208 35.39 15.58 -21.63
N LEU A 209 34.56 16.58 -21.29
CA LEU A 209 34.68 17.93 -21.85
C LEU A 209 36.01 18.59 -21.45
N VAL A 210 36.43 18.44 -20.19
CA VAL A 210 37.72 18.96 -19.71
C VAL A 210 38.89 18.27 -20.41
N VAL A 211 38.83 16.96 -20.63
CA VAL A 211 39.89 16.19 -21.33
C VAL A 211 39.98 16.55 -22.81
N VAL A 212 38.86 16.90 -23.46
CA VAL A 212 38.85 17.26 -24.89
C VAL A 212 39.19 18.74 -25.11
N ALA A 213 38.87 19.62 -24.15
CA ALA A 213 39.11 21.06 -24.24
C ALA A 213 40.47 21.52 -23.68
N GLY A 214 41.15 20.67 -22.91
CA GLY A 214 42.50 20.91 -22.35
C GLY A 214 43.58 20.19 -23.13
#